data_AF-A0A538KUJ3-F1
#
_entry.id   AF-A0A538KUJ3-F1
#
_cell.length_a   1.000
_cell.length_b   1.000
_cell.length_c   1.000
_cell.angle_alpha   90.00
_cell.angle_beta   90.00
_cell.angle_gamma   90.00
#
_symmetry.space_group_name_H-M   'P 1'
#
loop_
_entity.id
_entity.type
_entity.pdbx_description
1 polymer ?
#
loop_
_entity_poly.entity_id
_entity_poly.type
_entity_poly.pdbx_seq_one_letter_code
_entity_poly.pdbx_strand_id
1 'polypeptide(L)'
;MTVSPPRNGEPPAEEPQSSEAAGRTLCPRCGTPHELNQEYCLECGLRLPVEAKGLVPRLGRAWRRQLGWYPGDWVWPSLLALLIAALAGIGAAAFVSHDQKRAGYVTGTSPFGAPPATIPPPERTTTMPTVPTTQTGTQPVPPKQTPSPTPALKAWPAGKSGWTVVLASLPTANGRAFALAQARAAEHSGLQAVGIIDSSQYASLHPGYYVLFSGVYTSFDDANTAATTAQSRGYRRAYPRPITP
;
A
#
# COMPACT_ATOMS: atom_id res chain seq x y z
N MET A 1 13.69 -23.04 91.39
CA MET A 1 13.13 -23.80 90.27
C MET A 1 11.81 -23.15 89.92
N THR A 2 11.78 -22.35 88.86
CA THR A 2 10.60 -21.53 88.52
C THR A 2 10.24 -21.85 87.07
N VAL A 3 9.14 -22.57 86.90
CA VAL A 3 8.60 -23.02 85.61
C VAL A 3 7.81 -21.87 84.98
N SER A 4 8.15 -21.51 83.74
CA SER A 4 7.39 -20.56 82.93
C SER A 4 6.34 -21.31 82.08
N PRO A 5 5.11 -20.79 81.91
CA PRO A 5 4.10 -21.36 81.03
C PRO A 5 4.24 -20.87 79.56
N PRO A 6 3.71 -21.61 78.56
CA PRO A 6 3.73 -21.19 77.16
C PRO A 6 2.66 -20.11 76.89
N ARG A 7 3.05 -19.01 76.25
CA ARG A 7 2.09 -18.03 75.71
C ARG A 7 1.68 -18.41 74.30
N ASN A 8 0.41 -18.78 74.22
CA ASN A 8 -0.56 -18.70 73.13
C ASN A 8 -0.17 -17.93 71.86
N GLY A 9 -0.41 -18.57 70.72
CA GLY A 9 -1.26 -18.03 69.65
C GLY A 9 -0.73 -16.81 68.90
N GLU A 10 0.10 -17.07 67.90
CA GLU A 10 0.40 -16.13 66.82
C GLU A 10 -0.91 -15.78 66.06
N PRO A 11 -1.29 -14.49 65.92
CA PRO A 11 -2.35 -14.11 64.99
C PRO A 11 -1.85 -14.29 63.56
N PRO A 12 -2.69 -14.72 62.59
CA PRO A 12 -2.28 -14.70 61.19
C PRO A 12 -2.00 -13.26 60.78
N ALA A 13 -0.80 -13.06 60.22
CA ALA A 13 -0.37 -11.81 59.61
C ALA A 13 -1.42 -11.35 58.59
N GLU A 14 -1.99 -10.19 58.85
CA GLU A 14 -2.82 -9.45 57.91
C GLU A 14 -1.91 -9.04 56.74
N GLU A 15 -2.07 -9.74 55.61
CA GLU A 15 -1.42 -9.42 54.34
C GLU A 15 -1.81 -7.99 53.94
N PRO A 16 -0.86 -7.06 53.78
CA PRO A 16 -1.20 -5.71 53.42
C PRO A 16 -1.80 -5.69 52.01
N GLN A 17 -3.07 -5.34 51.92
CA GLN A 17 -3.89 -5.03 50.73
C GLN A 17 -3.33 -3.85 49.88
N SER A 18 -2.02 -3.67 49.85
CA SER A 18 -1.33 -2.49 49.32
C SER A 18 -0.96 -2.62 47.84
N SER A 19 -1.17 -3.77 47.19
CA SER A 19 -0.96 -3.91 45.74
C SER A 19 -2.14 -3.41 44.90
N GLU A 20 -3.35 -3.30 45.47
CA GLU A 20 -4.56 -2.99 44.70
C GLU A 20 -4.88 -1.49 44.62
N ALA A 21 -4.22 -0.64 45.42
CA ALA A 21 -4.49 0.80 45.44
C ALA A 21 -3.70 1.62 44.40
N ALA A 22 -2.61 1.07 43.85
CA ALA A 22 -1.63 1.86 43.09
C ALA A 22 -1.95 2.05 41.59
N GLY A 23 -3.10 1.59 41.08
CA GLY A 23 -3.40 1.56 39.64
C GLY A 23 -4.79 2.01 39.20
N ARG A 24 -5.61 2.59 40.08
CA ARG A 24 -7.02 2.91 39.75
C ARG A 24 -7.13 4.26 39.07
N THR A 25 -7.32 4.26 37.75
CA THR A 25 -7.62 5.47 36.96
C THR A 25 -9.14 5.63 36.87
N LEU A 26 -9.68 6.85 36.70
CA LEU A 26 -11.12 7.09 36.65
C LEU A 26 -11.62 7.11 35.19
N CYS A 27 -12.77 6.48 34.92
CA CYS A 27 -13.39 6.53 33.60
C CYS A 27 -13.85 7.97 33.28
N PRO A 28 -13.50 8.54 32.12
CA PRO A 28 -13.82 9.93 31.78
C PRO A 28 -15.32 10.17 31.51
N ARG A 29 -16.13 9.12 31.37
CA ARG A 29 -17.57 9.24 31.09
C ARG A 29 -18.45 9.06 32.33
N CYS A 30 -18.15 8.09 33.18
CA CYS A 30 -18.99 7.75 34.34
C CYS A 30 -18.27 7.88 35.69
N GLY A 31 -16.97 8.17 35.70
CA GLY A 31 -16.20 8.34 36.93
C GLY A 31 -15.85 7.06 37.68
N THR A 32 -16.26 5.88 37.20
CA THR A 32 -15.92 4.61 37.86
C THR A 32 -14.42 4.34 37.78
N PRO A 33 -13.77 3.89 38.88
CA PRO A 33 -12.39 3.42 38.82
C PRO A 33 -12.25 2.21 37.89
N HIS A 34 -11.16 2.16 37.15
CA HIS A 34 -10.80 1.06 36.25
C HIS A 34 -9.33 0.68 36.41
N GLU A 35 -9.00 -0.54 36.01
CA GLU A 35 -7.62 -1.04 35.99
C GLU A 35 -6.84 -0.49 34.79
N LEU A 36 -5.53 -0.32 34.93
CA LEU A 36 -4.65 0.32 33.92
C LEU A 36 -4.65 -0.34 32.53
N ASN A 37 -4.95 -1.64 32.44
CA ASN A 37 -4.96 -2.40 31.18
C ASN A 37 -6.38 -2.76 30.71
N GLN A 38 -7.41 -2.16 31.32
CA GLN A 38 -8.78 -2.48 31.00
C GLN A 38 -9.20 -1.74 29.72
N GLU A 39 -9.49 -2.48 28.64
CA GLU A 39 -9.84 -1.87 27.34
C GLU A 39 -11.22 -1.21 27.31
N TYR A 40 -12.13 -1.64 28.20
CA TYR A 40 -13.51 -1.15 28.28
C TYR A 40 -13.93 -0.93 29.73
N CYS A 41 -14.67 0.14 29.99
CA CYS A 41 -15.31 0.37 31.28
C CYS A 41 -16.50 -0.58 31.44
N LEU A 42 -16.50 -1.42 32.49
CA LEU A 42 -17.54 -2.43 32.72
C LEU A 42 -18.89 -1.83 33.12
N GLU A 43 -18.92 -0.60 33.62
CA GLU A 43 -20.16 0.07 34.02
C GLU A 43 -20.87 0.78 32.86
N CYS A 44 -20.14 1.53 32.04
CA CYS A 44 -20.73 2.38 30.99
C CYS A 44 -20.41 1.94 29.55
N GLY A 45 -19.59 0.90 29.37
CA GLY A 45 -19.20 0.36 28.06
C GLY A 45 -18.26 1.25 27.25
N LEU A 46 -17.75 2.35 27.80
CA LEU A 46 -16.80 3.21 27.09
C LEU A 46 -15.47 2.47 26.89
N ARG A 47 -14.93 2.49 25.67
CA ARG A 47 -13.56 2.04 25.41
C ARG A 47 -12.56 3.01 26.05
N LEU A 48 -11.75 2.50 26.97
CA LEU A 48 -10.80 3.31 27.73
C LEU A 48 -9.50 3.51 26.92
N PRO A 49 -8.85 4.68 27.02
CA PRO A 49 -7.56 4.89 26.39
C PRO A 49 -6.53 3.99 27.08
N VAL A 50 -6.04 2.95 26.39
CA VAL A 50 -4.90 2.19 26.87
C VAL A 50 -3.70 3.14 26.86
N GLU A 51 -3.35 3.68 28.03
CA GLU A 51 -2.13 4.45 28.24
C GLU A 51 -0.95 3.49 28.09
N ALA A 52 -0.59 3.19 26.84
CA ALA A 52 0.57 2.39 26.51
C ALA A 52 1.81 3.12 27.05
N LYS A 53 2.25 2.75 28.25
CA LYS A 53 3.52 3.20 28.82
C LYS A 53 4.65 2.63 27.96
N GLY A 54 5.17 3.45 27.06
CA GLY A 54 6.34 3.15 26.24
C GLY A 54 6.97 4.41 25.68
N LEU A 55 8.27 4.36 25.38
CA LEU A 55 9.00 5.46 24.70
C LEU A 55 8.47 5.72 23.29
N VAL A 56 8.02 4.66 22.61
CA VAL A 56 7.50 4.69 21.24
C VAL A 56 6.28 5.63 21.06
N PRO A 57 5.22 5.57 21.89
CA PRO A 57 4.09 6.51 21.79
C PRO A 57 4.42 7.94 22.23
N ARG A 58 5.49 8.17 23.00
CA ARG A 58 5.95 9.54 23.34
C ARG A 58 6.67 10.19 22.16
N LEU A 59 7.54 9.44 21.48
CA LEU A 59 8.20 9.90 20.25
C LEU A 59 7.18 10.10 19.11
N GLY A 60 6.21 9.20 18.98
CA GLY A 60 5.12 9.34 18.00
C GLY A 60 4.24 10.58 18.21
N ARG A 61 3.97 10.98 19.47
CA ARG A 61 3.22 12.21 19.78
C ARG A 61 4.00 13.49 19.47
N ALA A 62 5.31 13.51 19.73
CA ALA A 62 6.17 14.64 19.37
C ALA A 62 6.30 14.81 17.85
N TRP A 63 6.47 13.70 17.13
CA TRP A 63 6.63 13.71 15.68
C TRP A 63 5.34 14.11 14.93
N ARG A 64 4.17 13.69 15.46
CA ARG A 64 2.84 14.09 14.95
C ARG A 64 2.60 15.59 15.07
N ARG A 65 3.16 16.26 16.08
CA ARG A 65 3.06 17.73 16.23
C ARG A 65 3.96 18.49 15.26
N GLN A 66 5.10 17.91 14.87
CA GLN A 66 6.12 18.62 14.08
C GLN A 66 5.94 18.46 12.56
N LEU A 67 5.43 17.32 12.08
CA LEU A 67 5.42 16.98 10.65
C LEU A 67 4.04 16.69 10.06
N GLY A 68 2.95 16.79 10.84
CA GLY A 68 1.56 16.75 10.36
C GLY A 68 1.11 15.43 9.70
N TRP A 69 2.03 14.48 9.49
CA TRP A 69 1.82 13.23 8.77
C TRP A 69 2.53 12.09 9.53
N TYR A 70 1.75 11.11 9.99
CA TYR A 70 2.27 9.91 10.66
C TYR A 70 1.89 8.69 9.81
N PRO A 71 2.83 8.07 9.09
CA PRO A 71 2.58 6.90 8.27
C PRO A 71 2.45 5.65 9.15
N GLY A 72 1.42 5.59 10.00
CA GLY A 72 1.03 4.42 10.78
C GLY A 72 2.11 3.78 11.68
N ASP A 73 1.72 2.74 12.41
CA ASP A 73 2.61 2.05 13.33
C ASP A 73 3.61 1.11 12.64
N TRP A 74 3.50 0.92 11.32
CA TRP A 74 4.43 0.12 10.51
C TRP A 74 5.79 0.80 10.26
N VAL A 75 5.89 2.13 10.39
CA VAL A 75 7.15 2.84 10.09
C VAL A 75 8.25 2.53 11.11
N TRP A 76 7.88 2.25 12.36
CA TRP A 76 8.83 1.91 13.42
C TRP A 76 9.48 0.54 13.26
N PRO A 77 8.74 -0.56 13.02
CA PRO A 77 9.37 -1.85 12.72
C PRO A 77 10.19 -1.78 11.41
N SER A 78 9.77 -1.01 10.41
CA SER A 78 10.58 -0.79 9.20
C SER A 78 11.89 -0.03 9.47
N LEU A 79 11.85 1.04 10.28
CA LEU A 79 13.05 1.77 10.69
C LEU A 79 13.98 0.92 11.53
N LEU A 80 13.43 0.13 12.47
CA LEU A 80 14.20 -0.82 13.27
C LEU A 80 14.87 -1.87 12.38
N ALA A 81 14.14 -2.45 11.43
CA ALA A 81 14.68 -3.42 10.47
C ALA A 81 15.78 -2.82 9.60
N LEU A 82 15.59 -1.58 9.10
CA LEU A 82 16.61 -0.85 8.33
C LEU A 82 17.87 -0.58 9.16
N LEU A 83 17.71 -0.21 10.44
CA LEU A 83 18.83 0.04 11.33
C LEU A 83 19.62 -1.25 11.61
N ILE A 84 18.93 -2.38 11.84
CA ILE A 84 19.56 -3.70 11.97
C ILE A 84 20.29 -4.09 10.68
N ALA A 85 19.68 -3.89 9.52
CA ALA A 85 20.31 -4.19 8.22
C ALA A 85 21.55 -3.32 7.96
N ALA A 86 21.51 -2.03 8.31
CA ALA A 86 22.65 -1.12 8.18
C ALA A 86 23.81 -1.54 9.09
N LEU A 87 23.51 -1.98 10.32
CA LEU A 87 24.54 -2.50 11.24
C LEU A 87 25.13 -3.84 10.77
N ALA A 88 24.34 -4.70 10.13
CA ALA A 88 24.82 -5.96 9.53
C ALA A 88 25.68 -5.73 8.27
N GLY A 89 25.44 -4.64 7.52
CA GLY A 89 26.20 -4.28 6.32
C GLY A 89 27.67 -3.93 6.57
N ILE A 90 28.04 -3.53 7.79
CA ILE A 90 29.43 -3.19 8.15
C ILE A 90 30.32 -4.45 8.25
N GLY A 91 29.74 -5.65 8.38
CA GLY A 91 30.49 -6.92 8.44
C GLY A 91 30.80 -7.57 7.09
N ALA A 92 30.11 -7.18 6.00
CA ALA A 92 30.17 -7.91 4.73
C ALA A 92 31.10 -7.27 3.67
N ALA A 93 31.68 -6.09 3.93
CA ALA A 93 32.56 -5.40 2.99
C ALA A 93 34.03 -5.90 3.01
N ALA A 94 34.40 -6.81 3.93
CA ALA A 94 35.79 -7.26 4.08
C ALA A 94 36.14 -8.53 3.28
N PHE A 95 35.18 -9.25 2.68
CA PHE A 95 35.46 -10.59 2.11
C PHE A 95 35.08 -10.82 0.64
N VAL A 96 34.56 -9.82 -0.08
CA VAL A 96 34.28 -9.97 -1.53
C VAL A 96 35.14 -9.01 -2.33
N SER A 97 36.43 -9.29 -2.40
CA SER A 97 37.36 -8.64 -3.33
C SER A 97 38.51 -9.59 -3.66
N HIS A 98 38.19 -10.69 -4.33
CA HIS A 98 39.15 -11.39 -5.19
C HIS A 98 38.38 -12.22 -6.21
N ASP A 99 38.90 -12.31 -7.43
CA ASP A 99 38.41 -13.18 -8.53
C ASP A 99 37.33 -12.68 -9.50
N GLN A 100 37.59 -11.54 -10.15
CA GLN A 100 36.94 -11.18 -11.43
C GLN A 100 37.97 -10.73 -12.49
N LYS A 101 39.11 -11.43 -12.59
CA LYS A 101 40.04 -11.29 -13.73
C LYS A 101 40.46 -12.65 -14.27
N ARG A 102 39.61 -13.25 -15.10
CA ARG A 102 39.94 -14.10 -16.27
C ARG A 102 38.67 -14.77 -16.78
N ALA A 103 38.02 -14.16 -17.76
CA ALA A 103 37.19 -14.89 -18.73
C ALA A 103 37.77 -14.59 -20.10
N GLY A 104 38.62 -15.51 -20.57
CA GLY A 104 39.22 -15.48 -21.89
C GLY A 104 38.19 -15.75 -22.98
N TYR A 105 38.32 -15.01 -24.07
CA TYR A 105 37.61 -15.20 -25.31
C TYR A 105 37.87 -16.60 -25.86
N VAL A 106 36.82 -17.37 -26.12
CA VAL A 106 36.90 -18.60 -26.93
C VAL A 106 36.48 -18.24 -28.34
N THR A 107 37.47 -18.11 -29.24
CA THR A 107 37.30 -18.06 -30.69
C THR A 107 36.88 -19.45 -31.20
N GLY A 108 35.67 -19.55 -31.74
CA GLY A 108 35.25 -20.71 -32.53
C GLY A 108 35.68 -20.57 -33.98
N THR A 109 36.62 -21.43 -34.41
CA THR A 109 36.95 -21.68 -35.82
C THR A 109 35.87 -22.54 -36.47
N SER A 110 35.34 -22.11 -37.61
CA SER A 110 34.56 -22.95 -38.55
C SER A 110 35.17 -22.81 -39.95
N PRO A 111 35.53 -23.91 -40.64
CA PRO A 111 35.90 -23.87 -42.05
C PRO A 111 34.79 -24.49 -42.92
N PHE A 112 34.39 -23.79 -43.99
CA PHE A 112 33.79 -24.28 -45.26
C PHE A 112 33.42 -23.01 -46.04
N GLY A 113 33.93 -22.67 -47.24
CA GLY A 113 34.14 -23.47 -48.44
C GLY A 113 33.11 -22.99 -49.50
N ALA A 114 33.54 -22.16 -50.46
CA ALA A 114 32.74 -21.34 -51.39
C ALA A 114 31.90 -22.11 -52.45
N PRO A 115 31.06 -21.40 -53.25
CA PRO A 115 31.45 -21.17 -54.66
C PRO A 115 31.14 -19.75 -55.22
N PRO A 116 31.65 -19.39 -56.42
CA PRO A 116 31.72 -18.02 -56.94
C PRO A 116 30.60 -17.67 -57.95
N ALA A 117 30.31 -16.37 -58.12
CA ALA A 117 29.60 -15.88 -59.31
C ALA A 117 30.10 -14.49 -59.75
N THR A 118 30.52 -14.47 -61.00
CA THR A 118 31.12 -13.42 -61.83
C THR A 118 30.10 -12.35 -62.28
N ILE A 119 30.54 -11.09 -62.40
CA ILE A 119 29.81 -9.98 -63.07
C ILE A 119 30.40 -9.78 -64.49
N PRO A 120 29.62 -9.46 -65.54
CA PRO A 120 29.73 -8.13 -66.19
C PRO A 120 28.41 -7.53 -66.80
N PRO A 121 28.42 -6.24 -67.23
CA PRO A 121 27.27 -5.41 -67.70
C PRO A 121 27.13 -5.29 -69.25
N PRO A 122 26.03 -4.71 -69.81
CA PRO A 122 26.11 -3.47 -70.64
C PRO A 122 24.86 -2.54 -70.54
N GLU A 123 24.98 -1.21 -70.39
CA GLU A 123 25.12 -0.12 -71.39
C GLU A 123 23.86 0.40 -72.13
N ARG A 124 23.56 1.68 -71.85
CA ARG A 124 23.05 2.81 -72.69
C ARG A 124 21.71 2.72 -73.45
N THR A 125 20.79 3.67 -73.18
CA THR A 125 20.62 4.93 -73.97
C THR A 125 19.38 5.74 -73.53
N THR A 126 19.58 7.05 -73.50
CA THR A 126 18.69 8.18 -73.24
C THR A 126 17.33 8.19 -73.98
N THR A 127 16.27 8.62 -73.29
CA THR A 127 15.16 9.38 -73.89
C THR A 127 14.61 10.38 -72.86
N MET A 128 14.79 11.67 -73.11
CA MET A 128 14.03 12.78 -72.51
C MET A 128 12.59 12.76 -73.08
N PRO A 129 11.52 13.30 -72.44
CA PRO A 129 11.46 14.72 -72.05
C PRO A 129 10.49 15.14 -70.91
N THR A 130 10.53 16.45 -70.63
CA THR A 130 9.43 17.33 -70.15
C THR A 130 9.06 17.38 -68.67
N VAL A 131 9.32 18.55 -68.09
CA VAL A 131 8.88 19.09 -66.79
C VAL A 131 7.34 19.22 -66.75
N PRO A 132 6.68 19.03 -65.59
CA PRO A 132 6.07 20.23 -64.99
C PRO A 132 6.16 20.33 -63.45
N THR A 133 6.36 21.58 -63.03
CA THR A 133 5.70 22.24 -61.90
C THR A 133 6.13 21.91 -60.47
N THR A 134 7.00 22.78 -59.97
CA THR A 134 6.92 23.51 -58.69
C THR A 134 5.74 23.18 -57.78
N GLN A 135 6.02 22.58 -56.62
CA GLN A 135 5.33 22.93 -55.39
C GLN A 135 6.36 23.29 -54.31
N THR A 136 6.27 24.55 -53.92
CA THR A 136 6.87 25.22 -52.77
C THR A 136 7.06 24.28 -51.58
N GLY A 137 8.30 24.08 -51.17
CA GLY A 137 8.65 23.35 -49.97
C GLY A 137 8.18 24.10 -48.73
N THR A 138 7.12 23.59 -48.10
CA THR A 138 6.81 23.91 -46.70
C THR A 138 7.57 22.93 -45.82
N GLN A 139 8.51 23.48 -45.05
CA GLN A 139 9.28 22.81 -44.00
C GLN A 139 8.35 22.03 -43.05
N PRO A 140 8.62 20.75 -42.72
CA PRO A 140 7.80 20.00 -41.77
C PRO A 140 7.89 20.64 -40.38
N VAL A 141 6.75 21.14 -39.91
CA VAL A 141 6.56 21.54 -38.50
C VAL A 141 6.67 20.26 -37.65
N PRO A 142 7.40 20.27 -36.52
CA PRO A 142 7.42 19.14 -35.60
C PRO A 142 5.99 18.79 -35.17
N PRO A 143 5.57 17.52 -35.19
CA PRO A 143 4.21 17.17 -34.79
C PRO A 143 4.01 17.61 -33.34
N LYS A 144 3.07 18.54 -33.16
CA LYS A 144 2.53 18.92 -31.87
C LYS A 144 1.94 17.64 -31.28
N GLN A 145 2.63 17.03 -30.32
CA GLN A 145 2.15 15.83 -29.64
C GLN A 145 0.85 16.19 -28.92
N THR A 146 -0.27 15.77 -29.49
CA THR A 146 -1.54 15.72 -28.77
C THR A 146 -1.34 14.74 -27.61
N PRO A 147 -1.50 15.15 -26.34
CA PRO A 147 -1.47 14.20 -25.24
C PRO A 147 -2.56 13.15 -25.48
N SER A 148 -2.19 11.86 -25.50
CA SER A 148 -3.15 10.77 -25.53
C SER A 148 -4.20 10.98 -24.45
N PRO A 149 -5.51 10.81 -24.75
CA PRO A 149 -6.53 10.88 -23.73
C PRO A 149 -6.20 9.88 -22.63
N THR A 150 -6.03 10.36 -21.39
CA THR A 150 -5.88 9.48 -20.24
C THR A 150 -7.17 8.66 -20.13
N PRO A 151 -7.09 7.32 -19.97
CA PRO A 151 -8.27 6.51 -19.71
C PRO A 151 -9.10 7.13 -18.58
N ALA A 152 -10.39 7.31 -18.83
CA ALA A 152 -11.30 7.85 -17.82
C ALA A 152 -11.64 6.74 -16.82
N LEU A 153 -11.43 7.01 -15.53
CA LEU A 153 -11.88 6.12 -14.45
C LEU A 153 -13.38 5.85 -14.57
N LYS A 154 -13.78 4.62 -14.25
CA LYS A 154 -15.19 4.20 -14.31
C LYS A 154 -15.99 4.89 -13.22
N ALA A 155 -17.09 5.53 -13.61
CA ALA A 155 -18.10 6.00 -12.65
C ALA A 155 -19.06 4.87 -12.27
N TRP A 156 -19.48 4.83 -11.00
CA TRP A 156 -20.59 3.98 -10.59
C TRP A 156 -21.88 4.48 -11.27
N PRO A 157 -22.72 3.59 -11.84
CA PRO A 157 -23.97 4.01 -12.46
C PRO A 157 -24.91 4.67 -11.44
N ALA A 158 -25.27 5.93 -11.68
CA ALA A 158 -26.11 6.69 -10.77
C ALA A 158 -27.47 6.01 -10.53
N GLY A 159 -27.91 5.98 -9.27
CA GLY A 159 -29.20 5.42 -8.87
C GLY A 159 -29.35 3.91 -9.06
N LYS A 160 -28.27 3.17 -9.37
CA LYS A 160 -28.33 1.71 -9.54
C LYS A 160 -27.73 0.98 -8.36
N SER A 161 -28.46 -0.04 -7.92
CA SER A 161 -27.93 -1.06 -7.03
C SER A 161 -27.15 -2.11 -7.80
N GLY A 162 -26.15 -2.70 -7.17
CA GLY A 162 -25.33 -3.75 -7.77
C GLY A 162 -24.20 -4.19 -6.84
N TRP A 163 -23.34 -5.08 -7.33
CA TRP A 163 -22.16 -5.55 -6.62
C TRP A 163 -20.89 -4.95 -7.21
N THR A 164 -19.90 -4.70 -6.36
CA THR A 164 -18.58 -4.24 -6.78
C THR A 164 -17.50 -4.96 -6.00
N VAL A 165 -16.29 -4.98 -6.53
CA VAL A 165 -15.10 -5.32 -5.74
C VAL A 165 -14.60 -4.05 -5.08
N VAL A 166 -14.53 -4.02 -3.75
CA VAL A 166 -13.88 -2.95 -2.99
C VAL A 166 -12.42 -3.29 -2.85
N LEU A 167 -11.54 -2.41 -3.35
CA LEU A 167 -10.09 -2.57 -3.28
C LEU A 167 -9.52 -1.93 -2.01
N ALA A 168 -10.05 -0.75 -1.65
CA ALA A 168 -9.68 -0.01 -0.46
C ALA A 168 -10.76 1.00 -0.06
N SER A 169 -10.87 1.30 1.24
CA SER A 169 -11.67 2.41 1.76
C SER A 169 -10.73 3.53 2.20
N LEU A 170 -10.76 4.65 1.49
CA LEU A 170 -9.85 5.78 1.70
C LEU A 170 -10.58 6.89 2.47
N PRO A 171 -10.10 7.32 3.65
CA PRO A 171 -10.75 8.41 4.38
C PRO A 171 -10.87 9.68 3.53
N THR A 172 -12.04 10.34 3.55
CA THR A 172 -12.26 11.59 2.80
C THR A 172 -11.34 12.73 3.26
N ALA A 173 -10.82 12.65 4.50
CA ALA A 173 -9.81 13.57 5.03
C ALA A 173 -8.53 13.68 4.17
N ASN A 174 -8.20 12.63 3.40
CA ASN A 174 -7.07 12.66 2.46
C ASN A 174 -7.36 13.43 1.16
N GLY A 175 -8.63 13.80 0.94
CA GLY A 175 -9.09 14.52 -0.24
C GLY A 175 -9.33 13.64 -1.47
N ARG A 176 -10.15 14.16 -2.39
CA ARG A 176 -10.56 13.45 -3.61
C ARG A 176 -9.39 13.19 -4.57
N ALA A 177 -8.44 14.10 -4.66
CA ALA A 177 -7.27 13.95 -5.53
C ALA A 177 -6.42 12.72 -5.16
N PHE A 178 -6.24 12.45 -3.86
CA PHE A 178 -5.58 11.25 -3.37
C PHE A 178 -6.31 9.99 -3.80
N ALA A 179 -7.65 9.95 -3.64
CA ALA A 179 -8.45 8.81 -4.05
C ALA A 179 -8.38 8.53 -5.56
N LEU A 180 -8.38 9.59 -6.39
CA LEU A 180 -8.20 9.48 -7.84
C LEU A 180 -6.81 8.94 -8.21
N ALA A 181 -5.75 9.36 -7.51
CA ALA A 181 -4.41 8.82 -7.74
C ALA A 181 -4.33 7.32 -7.40
N GLN A 182 -4.96 6.88 -6.31
CA GLN A 182 -5.05 5.46 -5.95
C GLN A 182 -5.84 4.66 -6.99
N ALA A 183 -6.91 5.24 -7.55
CA ALA A 183 -7.68 4.61 -8.63
C ALA A 183 -6.86 4.40 -9.91
N ARG A 184 -6.06 5.39 -10.31
CA ARG A 184 -5.14 5.23 -11.45
C ARG A 184 -4.06 4.17 -11.17
N ALA A 185 -3.52 4.12 -9.95
CA ALA A 185 -2.56 3.08 -9.58
C ALA A 185 -3.17 1.67 -9.68
N ALA A 186 -4.43 1.51 -9.26
CA ALA A 186 -5.18 0.27 -9.41
C ALA A 186 -5.40 -0.11 -10.88
N GLU A 187 -5.76 0.85 -11.74
CA GLU A 187 -5.85 0.61 -13.19
C GLU A 187 -4.51 0.16 -13.78
N HIS A 188 -3.40 0.81 -13.41
CA HIS A 188 -2.05 0.43 -13.85
C HIS A 188 -1.61 -0.96 -13.36
N SER A 189 -2.23 -1.49 -12.30
CA SER A 189 -2.00 -2.87 -11.86
C SER A 189 -2.70 -3.93 -12.74
N GLY A 190 -3.46 -3.48 -13.76
CA GLY A 190 -4.19 -4.32 -14.70
C GLY A 190 -5.63 -4.61 -14.27
N LEU A 191 -6.14 -3.91 -13.25
CA LEU A 191 -7.55 -3.98 -12.89
C LEU A 191 -8.40 -3.18 -13.86
N GLN A 192 -9.53 -3.76 -14.26
CA GLN A 192 -10.45 -3.16 -15.22
C GLN A 192 -11.56 -2.40 -14.49
N ALA A 193 -12.13 -1.40 -15.17
CA ALA A 193 -13.29 -0.65 -14.71
C ALA A 193 -13.14 -0.11 -13.27
N VAL A 194 -11.97 0.47 -12.98
CA VAL A 194 -11.63 1.03 -11.67
C VAL A 194 -12.22 2.42 -11.50
N GLY A 195 -12.72 2.72 -10.31
CA GLY A 195 -13.29 4.01 -9.99
C GLY A 195 -13.31 4.33 -8.51
N ILE A 196 -13.85 5.51 -8.18
CA ILE A 196 -14.11 5.92 -6.79
C ILE A 196 -15.61 6.16 -6.58
N ILE A 197 -16.11 5.74 -5.44
CA ILE A 197 -17.46 6.02 -4.94
C ILE A 197 -17.34 6.90 -3.70
N ASP A 198 -18.10 7.98 -3.65
CA ASP A 198 -18.29 8.73 -2.39
C ASP A 198 -19.27 7.95 -1.51
N SER A 199 -18.79 7.42 -0.39
CA SER A 199 -19.59 6.54 0.48
C SER A 199 -20.78 7.24 1.13
N SER A 200 -20.77 8.58 1.20
CA SER A 200 -21.89 9.34 1.75
C SER A 200 -23.16 9.31 0.89
N GLN A 201 -23.02 8.95 -0.39
CA GLN A 201 -24.11 8.95 -1.38
C GLN A 201 -24.86 7.61 -1.47
N TYR A 202 -24.52 6.64 -0.62
CA TYR A 202 -25.04 5.27 -0.70
C TYR A 202 -25.35 4.72 0.69
N ALA A 203 -26.60 4.34 0.94
CA ALA A 203 -27.04 3.80 2.22
C ALA A 203 -26.31 2.51 2.64
N SER A 204 -25.83 1.71 1.68
CA SER A 204 -25.10 0.47 1.99
C SER A 204 -23.65 0.68 2.46
N LEU A 205 -23.15 1.92 2.43
CA LEU A 205 -21.77 2.26 2.77
C LEU A 205 -21.69 3.13 4.01
N HIS A 206 -20.60 2.98 4.76
CA HIS A 206 -20.34 3.86 5.90
C HIS A 206 -19.83 5.22 5.40
N PRO A 207 -20.42 6.35 5.80
CA PRO A 207 -20.01 7.67 5.33
C PRO A 207 -18.58 8.03 5.76
N GLY A 208 -17.95 8.98 5.07
CA GLY A 208 -16.59 9.47 5.39
C GLY A 208 -15.45 8.79 4.62
N TYR A 209 -15.77 8.04 3.56
CA TYR A 209 -14.78 7.35 2.74
C TYR A 209 -14.99 7.57 1.23
N TYR A 210 -13.89 7.62 0.50
CA TYR A 210 -13.86 7.29 -0.92
C TYR A 210 -13.60 5.79 -1.07
N VAL A 211 -14.58 5.05 -1.54
CA VAL A 211 -14.45 3.62 -1.82
C VAL A 211 -13.79 3.45 -3.18
N LEU A 212 -12.57 2.94 -3.19
CA LEU A 212 -11.88 2.53 -4.40
C LEU A 212 -12.43 1.17 -4.84
N PHE A 213 -12.99 1.10 -6.04
CA PHE A 213 -13.68 -0.10 -6.52
C PHE A 213 -13.19 -0.54 -7.90
N SER A 214 -13.43 -1.80 -8.25
CA SER A 214 -13.27 -2.30 -9.62
C SER A 214 -14.48 -3.11 -10.07
N GLY A 215 -14.96 -2.81 -11.28
CA GLY A 215 -16.07 -3.52 -11.90
C GLY A 215 -17.44 -3.12 -11.37
N VAL A 216 -18.48 -3.54 -12.09
CA VAL A 216 -19.89 -3.41 -11.70
C VAL A 216 -20.55 -4.71 -12.08
N TYR A 217 -21.12 -5.40 -11.10
CA TYR A 217 -21.63 -6.76 -11.23
C TYR A 217 -23.09 -6.83 -10.81
N THR A 218 -23.84 -7.74 -11.41
CA THR A 218 -25.24 -7.99 -11.08
C THR A 218 -25.39 -9.09 -10.03
N SER A 219 -24.36 -9.91 -9.80
CA SER A 219 -24.36 -11.01 -8.85
C SER A 219 -23.20 -10.93 -7.85
N PHE A 220 -23.40 -11.54 -6.67
CA PHE A 220 -22.33 -11.73 -5.70
C PHE A 220 -21.21 -12.62 -6.24
N ASP A 221 -21.56 -13.69 -6.95
CA ASP A 221 -20.58 -14.67 -7.45
C ASP A 221 -19.61 -14.07 -8.46
N ASP A 222 -20.09 -13.24 -9.39
CA ASP A 222 -19.24 -12.53 -10.34
C ASP A 222 -18.29 -11.56 -9.62
N ALA A 223 -18.82 -10.83 -8.63
CA ALA A 223 -18.02 -9.92 -7.82
C ALA A 223 -17.00 -10.68 -6.94
N ASN A 224 -17.34 -11.87 -6.46
CA ASN A 224 -16.44 -12.69 -5.64
C ASN A 224 -15.29 -13.29 -6.46
N THR A 225 -15.58 -13.79 -7.67
CA THR A 225 -14.55 -14.21 -8.62
C THR A 225 -13.64 -13.04 -9.01
N ALA A 226 -14.22 -11.87 -9.26
CA ALA A 226 -13.45 -10.66 -9.54
C ALA A 226 -12.60 -10.20 -8.33
N ALA A 227 -13.10 -10.34 -7.10
CA ALA A 227 -12.35 -10.03 -5.89
C ALA A 227 -11.12 -10.93 -5.75
N THR A 228 -11.26 -12.23 -6.03
CA THR A 228 -10.13 -13.18 -6.06
C THR A 228 -9.08 -12.76 -7.10
N THR A 229 -9.52 -12.29 -8.27
CA THR A 229 -8.63 -11.73 -9.30
C THR A 229 -7.93 -10.46 -8.81
N ALA A 230 -8.63 -9.56 -8.14
CA ALA A 230 -8.02 -8.36 -7.57
C ALA A 230 -6.99 -8.68 -6.47
N GLN A 231 -7.27 -9.69 -5.65
CA GLN A 231 -6.36 -10.20 -4.64
C GLN A 231 -5.06 -10.71 -5.26
N SER A 232 -5.11 -11.45 -6.37
CA SER A 232 -3.90 -11.93 -7.06
C SER A 232 -3.06 -10.78 -7.64
N ARG A 233 -3.68 -9.64 -7.98
CA ARG A 233 -3.05 -8.40 -8.46
C ARG A 233 -2.46 -7.51 -7.36
N GLY A 234 -2.47 -7.95 -6.10
CA GLY A 234 -1.87 -7.25 -4.97
C GLY A 234 -2.87 -6.62 -4.00
N TYR A 235 -4.16 -6.60 -4.33
CA TYR A 235 -5.21 -6.11 -3.44
C TYR A 235 -5.72 -7.23 -2.52
N ARG A 236 -4.84 -7.74 -1.66
CA ARG A 236 -5.12 -8.92 -0.80
C ARG A 236 -6.39 -8.79 0.07
N ARG A 237 -6.82 -7.56 0.34
CA ARG A 237 -8.03 -7.25 1.12
C ARG A 237 -9.23 -6.94 0.24
N ALA A 238 -9.18 -7.21 -1.07
CA ALA A 238 -10.30 -6.96 -1.96
C ALA A 238 -11.46 -7.91 -1.65
N TYR A 239 -12.68 -7.39 -1.63
CA TYR A 239 -13.88 -8.18 -1.30
C TYR A 239 -15.11 -7.66 -2.05
N PRO A 240 -16.10 -8.52 -2.30
CA PRO A 240 -17.38 -8.10 -2.89
C PRO A 240 -18.21 -7.28 -1.91
N ARG A 241 -18.80 -6.17 -2.37
CA ARG A 241 -19.69 -5.31 -1.58
C ARG A 241 -20.94 -4.95 -2.40
N PRO A 242 -22.15 -5.02 -1.80
CA PRO A 242 -23.34 -4.48 -2.44
C PRO A 242 -23.37 -2.96 -2.29
N ILE A 243 -23.66 -2.28 -3.38
CA ILE A 243 -23.89 -0.84 -3.45
C ILE A 243 -25.38 -0.64 -3.65
N THR A 244 -26.01 0.11 -2.75
CA THR A 244 -27.40 0.56 -2.88
C THR A 244 -27.46 2.06 -2.59
N PRO A 245 -28.17 2.86 -3.41
CA PRO A 245 -28.43 4.27 -3.13
C PRO A 245 -29.01 4.46 -1.73
#